data_AF-A0A368VNH2-F1
#
_entry.id   AF-A0A368VNH2-F1
#
_cell.length_a   1.000
_cell.length_b   1.000
_cell.length_c   1.000
_cell.angle_alpha   90.00
_cell.angle_beta   90.00
_cell.angle_gamma   90.00
#
_symmetry.space_group_name_H-M   'P 1'
#
loop_
_entity.id
_entity.type
_entity.pdbx_description
1 polymer ?
#
loop_
_entity_poly.entity_id
_entity_poly.type
_entity_poly.pdbx_seq_one_letter_code
_entity_poly.pdbx_strand_id
1 'polypeptide(L)'
;MNYSKRYVWIEAEEWLVGSWDCYDVNSDVIVVFPDRSKWVASLFTYKNIETLRQKNIKTGEWMDGSFFWSSDMVLIDFISRERVEQLINHLIKEDEFQSVFTRYPDVERENDEHYPEGFFSGDH
;
A
#
# COMPACT_ATOMS: atom_id res chain seq x y z
N MET A 1 12.88 -11.87 9.08
CA MET A 1 12.61 -11.53 7.67
C MET A 1 13.85 -10.90 7.08
N ASN A 2 14.23 -11.28 5.85
CA ASN A 2 15.22 -10.51 5.10
C ASN A 2 14.48 -9.39 4.35
N TYR A 3 14.63 -8.16 4.81
CA TYR A 3 13.96 -6.99 4.27
C TYR A 3 14.64 -6.38 3.04
N SER A 4 15.86 -6.83 2.69
CA SER A 4 16.65 -6.23 1.60
C SER A 4 16.18 -6.64 0.20
N LYS A 5 15.43 -7.74 0.10
CA LYS A 5 14.78 -8.21 -1.13
C LYS A 5 13.28 -8.24 -0.87
N ARG A 6 12.52 -7.48 -1.64
CA ARG A 6 11.05 -7.42 -1.58
C ARG A 6 10.48 -7.16 -2.96
N TYR A 7 9.24 -7.57 -3.16
CA TYR A 7 8.42 -7.15 -4.28
C TYR A 7 7.36 -6.18 -3.75
N VAL A 8 7.23 -5.02 -4.39
CA VAL A 8 6.27 -4.00 -4.02
C VAL A 8 5.34 -3.78 -5.19
N TRP A 9 4.05 -4.04 -5.00
CA TRP A 9 3.01 -3.72 -5.96
C TRP A 9 2.23 -2.51 -5.47
N ILE A 10 1.93 -1.58 -6.37
CA ILE A 10 1.21 -0.33 -6.09
C ILE A 10 0.06 -0.26 -7.09
N GLU A 11 -1.17 -0.35 -6.61
CA GLU A 11 -2.38 -0.39 -7.44
C GLU A 11 -2.44 0.76 -8.45
N ALA A 12 -2.12 2.00 -8.01
CA ALA A 12 -2.18 3.19 -8.87
C ALA A 12 -1.23 3.13 -10.09
N GLU A 13 -0.21 2.28 -10.08
CA GLU A 13 0.66 2.09 -11.25
C GLU A 13 0.01 1.24 -12.36
N GLU A 14 -1.03 0.47 -12.04
CA GLU A 14 -1.81 -0.31 -13.01
C GLU A 14 -2.87 0.53 -13.72
N TRP A 15 -3.14 1.74 -13.22
CA TRP A 15 -4.13 2.64 -13.80
C TRP A 15 -3.60 3.32 -15.06
N LEU A 16 -4.51 3.86 -15.88
CA LEU A 16 -4.14 4.57 -17.10
C LEU A 16 -3.24 5.77 -16.77
N VAL A 17 -2.16 5.93 -17.53
CA VAL A 17 -1.23 7.06 -17.36
C VAL A 17 -1.98 8.38 -17.43
N GLY A 18 -1.84 9.19 -16.37
CA GLY A 18 -2.50 10.49 -16.24
C GLY A 18 -3.94 10.44 -15.73
N SER A 19 -4.46 9.27 -15.34
CA SER A 19 -5.83 9.15 -14.79
C SER A 19 -5.93 9.44 -13.29
N TRP A 20 -4.82 9.75 -12.62
CA TRP A 20 -4.77 9.99 -11.19
C TRP A 20 -3.81 11.13 -10.83
N ASP A 21 -4.12 11.85 -9.75
CA ASP A 21 -3.28 12.89 -9.16
C ASP A 21 -2.49 12.28 -8.01
N CYS A 22 -1.16 12.23 -8.12
CA CYS A 22 -0.32 11.63 -7.09
C CYS A 22 -0.39 12.32 -5.72
N TYR A 23 -0.93 13.54 -5.65
CA TYR A 23 -1.19 14.24 -4.41
C TYR A 23 -2.62 14.04 -3.89
N ASP A 24 -3.57 13.59 -4.72
CA ASP A 24 -4.99 13.42 -4.39
C ASP A 24 -5.48 12.04 -4.86
N VAL A 25 -4.92 11.01 -4.24
CA VAL A 25 -5.21 9.61 -4.53
C VAL A 25 -5.18 8.78 -3.26
N ASN A 26 -5.85 7.63 -3.31
CA ASN A 26 -5.62 6.50 -2.45
C ASN A 26 -5.22 5.28 -3.31
N SER A 27 -4.35 4.41 -2.80
CA SER A 27 -3.88 3.23 -3.54
C SER A 27 -3.52 2.13 -2.56
N ASP A 28 -3.88 0.91 -2.91
CA ASP A 28 -3.37 -0.25 -2.20
C ASP A 28 -1.90 -0.49 -2.53
N VAL A 29 -1.15 -0.92 -1.51
CA VAL A 29 0.24 -1.34 -1.61
C VAL A 29 0.38 -2.73 -1.02
N ILE A 30 0.93 -3.65 -1.81
CA ILE A 30 1.24 -5.01 -1.39
C ILE A 30 2.76 -5.16 -1.35
N VAL A 31 3.28 -5.60 -0.21
CA VAL A 31 4.69 -5.95 -0.02
C VAL A 31 4.81 -7.44 0.19
N VAL A 32 5.59 -8.09 -0.67
CA VAL A 32 5.90 -9.52 -0.55
C VAL A 32 7.38 -9.70 -0.30
N PHE A 33 7.73 -10.61 0.62
CA PHE A 33 9.10 -11.00 0.90
C PHE A 33 9.42 -12.41 0.36
N PRO A 34 10.71 -12.77 0.21
CA PRO A 34 11.14 -14.07 -0.32
C PRO A 34 10.69 -15.28 0.50
N ASP A 35 10.26 -15.10 1.75
CA ASP A 35 9.67 -16.15 2.59
C ASP A 35 8.17 -16.34 2.33
N ARG A 36 7.65 -15.74 1.24
CA ARG A 36 6.22 -15.73 0.83
C ARG A 36 5.32 -14.91 1.74
N SER A 37 5.87 -14.23 2.76
CA SER A 37 5.07 -13.33 3.57
C SER A 37 4.55 -12.15 2.74
N LYS A 38 3.26 -11.87 2.90
CA LYS A 38 2.52 -10.83 2.19
C LYS A 38 1.87 -9.87 3.18
N TRP A 39 2.01 -8.59 2.89
CA TRP A 39 1.62 -7.49 3.76
C TRP A 39 0.91 -6.42 2.93
N VAL A 40 -0.16 -5.83 3.48
CA VAL A 40 -1.02 -4.88 2.77
C VAL A 40 -1.17 -3.59 3.57
N ALA A 41 -1.26 -2.48 2.85
CA ALA A 41 -1.68 -1.18 3.39
C ALA A 41 -2.43 -0.40 2.31
N SER A 42 -3.45 0.35 2.69
CA SER A 42 -4.13 1.29 1.82
C SER A 42 -3.58 2.69 2.11
N LEU A 43 -2.77 3.21 1.18
CA LEU A 43 -2.19 4.54 1.33
C LEU A 43 -3.19 5.60 0.90
N PHE A 44 -3.40 6.62 1.73
CA PHE A 44 -4.23 7.77 1.41
C PHE A 44 -3.38 9.03 1.49
N THR A 45 -3.44 9.86 0.45
CA THR A 45 -2.81 11.18 0.50
C THR A 45 -3.61 12.13 1.38
N TYR A 46 -2.94 13.06 2.08
CA TYR A 46 -3.64 14.04 2.91
C TYR A 46 -4.65 14.88 2.13
N LYS A 47 -4.34 15.27 0.89
CA LYS A 47 -5.28 16.00 0.04
C LYS A 47 -6.47 15.12 -0.33
N ASN A 48 -6.27 13.82 -0.56
CA ASN A 48 -7.37 12.89 -0.82
C ASN A 48 -8.34 12.77 0.35
N ILE A 49 -7.85 12.70 1.58
CA ILE A 49 -8.73 12.73 2.75
C ILE A 49 -9.57 14.01 2.79
N GLU A 50 -8.98 15.17 2.49
CA GLU A 50 -9.74 16.42 2.46
C GLU A 50 -10.74 16.45 1.28
N THR A 51 -10.35 16.00 0.09
CA THR A 51 -11.25 15.88 -1.07
C THR A 51 -12.43 14.96 -0.77
N LEU A 52 -12.18 13.80 -0.16
CA LEU A 52 -13.21 12.86 0.28
C LEU A 52 -14.11 13.47 1.34
N ARG A 53 -13.54 14.16 2.34
CA ARG A 53 -14.31 14.86 3.38
C ARG A 53 -15.22 15.94 2.79
N GLN A 54 -14.73 16.76 1.86
CA GLN A 54 -15.53 17.79 1.19
C GLN A 54 -16.63 17.19 0.31
N LYS A 55 -16.38 16.05 -0.32
CA LYS A 55 -17.44 15.27 -0.99
C LYS A 55 -18.47 14.81 0.03
N ASN A 56 -18.05 14.20 1.13
CA ASN A 56 -18.92 13.63 2.16
C ASN A 56 -19.81 14.68 2.84
N ILE A 57 -19.31 15.91 3.05
CA ILE A 57 -20.12 17.05 3.51
C ILE A 57 -21.26 17.37 2.54
N LYS A 58 -21.02 17.24 1.22
CA LYS A 58 -22.02 17.54 0.18
C LYS A 58 -23.01 16.40 -0.02
N THR A 59 -22.57 15.15 0.18
CA THR A 59 -23.39 13.94 -0.06
C THR A 59 -24.11 13.44 1.19
N GLY A 60 -23.70 13.90 2.38
CA GLY A 60 -24.17 13.39 3.67
C GLY A 60 -23.56 12.04 4.07
N GLU A 61 -22.61 11.53 3.29
CA GLU A 61 -21.88 10.30 3.61
C GLU A 61 -20.99 10.50 4.85
N TRP A 62 -20.70 9.42 5.57
CA TRP A 62 -19.78 9.43 6.72
C TRP A 62 -20.10 10.49 7.78
N MET A 63 -21.40 10.60 8.13
CA MET A 63 -21.93 11.63 9.04
C MET A 63 -21.55 13.05 8.60
N ASP A 64 -21.93 13.42 7.37
CA ASP A 64 -21.65 14.73 6.78
C ASP A 64 -20.14 15.06 6.79
N GLY A 65 -19.29 14.06 6.55
CA GLY A 65 -17.83 14.19 6.58
C GLY A 65 -17.22 14.41 7.97
N SER A 66 -17.95 14.10 9.05
CA SER A 66 -17.44 14.21 10.43
C SER A 66 -16.40 13.14 10.76
N PHE A 67 -16.41 12.01 10.06
CA PHE A 67 -15.36 11.00 10.14
C PHE A 67 -15.10 10.39 8.75
N PHE A 68 -14.00 9.67 8.63
CA PHE A 68 -13.71 8.82 7.49
C PHE A 68 -12.97 7.59 8.01
N TRP A 69 -13.26 6.42 7.46
CA TRP A 69 -12.64 5.18 7.90
C TRP A 69 -12.41 4.25 6.71
N SER A 70 -11.26 3.61 6.72
CA SER A 70 -10.88 2.52 5.82
C SER A 70 -9.99 1.57 6.63
N SER A 71 -10.11 0.27 6.38
CA SER A 71 -9.19 -0.72 6.93
C SER A 71 -7.78 -0.48 6.40
N ASP A 72 -6.76 -0.78 7.21
CA ASP A 72 -5.35 -0.75 6.77
C ASP A 72 -4.86 0.62 6.26
N MET A 73 -5.53 1.70 6.67
CA MET A 73 -5.24 3.06 6.23
C MET A 73 -3.90 3.56 6.76
N VAL A 74 -3.08 4.11 5.87
CA VAL A 74 -1.86 4.85 6.20
C VAL A 74 -1.87 6.19 5.45
N LEU A 75 -1.61 7.29 6.15
CA LEU A 75 -1.55 8.61 5.53
C LEU A 75 -0.14 8.91 5.00
N ILE A 76 -0.07 9.43 3.78
CA ILE A 76 1.17 9.81 3.10
C ILE A 76 1.01 11.18 2.42
N ASP A 77 2.12 11.86 2.14
CA ASP A 77 2.11 13.18 1.49
C ASP A 77 1.76 13.10 0.00
N PHE A 78 2.34 12.16 -0.73
CA PHE A 78 2.02 11.85 -2.13
C PHE A 78 2.41 10.40 -2.46
N ILE A 79 1.85 9.85 -3.53
CA ILE A 79 2.14 8.48 -3.96
C ILE A 79 3.06 8.49 -5.19
N SER A 80 4.23 7.88 -5.03
CA SER A 80 5.12 7.48 -6.11
C SER A 80 5.88 6.23 -5.70
N ARG A 81 6.41 5.48 -6.67
CA ARG A 81 7.29 4.32 -6.43
C ARG A 81 8.36 4.64 -5.39
N GLU A 82 9.14 5.70 -5.63
CA GLU A 82 10.24 6.10 -4.76
C GLU A 82 9.74 6.44 -3.34
N ARG A 83 8.64 7.17 -3.23
CA ARG A 83 8.11 7.62 -1.94
C ARG A 83 7.58 6.45 -1.10
N VAL A 84 6.91 5.50 -1.74
CA VAL A 84 6.43 4.27 -1.08
C VAL A 84 7.62 3.42 -0.61
N GLU A 85 8.65 3.25 -1.43
CA GLU A 85 9.87 2.52 -1.04
C GLU A 85 10.60 3.20 0.13
N GLN A 86 10.66 4.54 0.15
CA GLN A 86 11.21 5.31 1.27
C GLN A 86 10.41 5.09 2.57
N LEU A 87 9.08 5.11 2.51
CA LEU A 87 8.21 4.81 3.65
C LEU A 87 8.47 3.40 4.18
N ILE A 88 8.46 2.38 3.31
CA ILE A 88 8.71 0.98 3.70
C ILE A 88 10.09 0.86 4.36
N ASN A 89 11.14 1.46 3.78
CA ASN A 89 12.48 1.45 4.36
C ASN A 89 12.54 2.12 5.74
N HIS A 90 11.83 3.24 5.92
CA HIS A 90 11.75 3.92 7.21
C HIS A 90 11.08 3.03 8.25
N LEU A 91 9.90 2.47 7.95
CA LEU A 91 9.17 1.61 8.88
C LEU A 91 9.95 0.34 9.26
N ILE A 92 10.69 -0.25 8.32
CA ILE A 92 11.56 -1.40 8.61
C ILE A 92 12.71 -0.99 9.52
N LYS A 93 13.34 0.16 9.28
CA LYS A 93 14.45 0.66 10.09
C LYS A 93 14.02 0.95 11.54
N GLU A 94 12.80 1.45 11.73
CA GLU A 94 12.25 1.77 13.04
C GLU A 94 11.51 0.58 13.70
N ASP A 95 11.52 -0.62 13.09
CA ASP A 95 10.82 -1.83 13.55
C ASP A 95 9.28 -1.68 13.64
N GLU A 96 8.71 -0.75 12.88
CA GLU A 96 7.28 -0.43 12.87
C GLU A 96 6.51 -1.09 11.73
N PHE A 97 7.21 -1.68 10.74
CA PHE A 97 6.60 -2.22 9.53
C PHE A 97 5.44 -3.18 9.80
N GLN A 98 5.63 -4.15 10.70
CA GLN A 98 4.61 -5.15 11.02
C GLN A 98 3.44 -4.59 11.84
N SER A 99 3.58 -3.37 12.39
CA SER A 99 2.52 -2.68 13.12
C SER A 99 1.70 -1.77 12.20
N VAL A 100 2.30 -1.28 11.13
CA VAL A 100 1.66 -0.37 10.16
C VAL A 100 1.04 -1.14 8.99
N PHE A 101 1.72 -2.17 8.48
CA PHE A 101 1.18 -3.03 7.43
C PHE A 101 0.44 -4.22 8.03
N THR A 102 -0.72 -4.53 7.47
CA THR A 102 -1.53 -5.67 7.89
C THR A 102 -1.03 -6.94 7.24
N ARG A 103 -0.89 -8.00 8.04
CA ARG A 103 -0.52 -9.32 7.55
C ARG A 103 -1.64 -9.91 6.71
N TYR A 104 -1.32 -10.37 5.51
CA TYR A 104 -2.22 -11.16 4.67
C TYR A 104 -1.71 -12.61 4.57
N PRO A 105 -2.57 -13.60 4.26
CA PRO A 105 -2.13 -14.94 3.90
C PRO A 105 -0.94 -14.96 2.93
N ASP A 106 -0.03 -15.89 3.15
CA ASP A 106 1.18 -16.07 2.35
C ASP A 106 0.86 -16.29 0.87
N VAL A 107 1.82 -15.96 0.02
CA VAL A 107 1.71 -16.26 -1.42
C VAL A 107 1.76 -17.77 -1.63
N GLU A 108 0.65 -18.32 -2.11
CA GLU A 108 0.56 -19.71 -2.55
C GLU A 108 1.46 -19.96 -3.76
N ARG A 109 2.06 -21.16 -3.83
CA ARG A 109 2.99 -21.55 -4.90
C ARG A 109 2.41 -21.46 -6.30
N GLU A 110 1.10 -21.62 -6.44
CA GLU A 110 0.39 -21.52 -7.71
C GLU A 110 0.48 -20.11 -8.32
N ASN A 111 0.77 -19.10 -7.50
CA ASN A 111 0.88 -17.70 -7.91
C ASN A 111 2.32 -17.25 -8.19
N ASP A 112 3.29 -18.18 -8.25
CA ASP A 112 4.70 -17.84 -8.44
C ASP A 112 4.97 -17.10 -9.76
N GLU A 113 4.15 -17.33 -10.78
CA GLU A 113 4.23 -16.65 -12.09
C GLU A 113 4.01 -15.13 -12.02
N HIS A 114 3.41 -14.62 -10.95
CA HIS A 114 3.20 -13.18 -10.74
C HIS A 114 4.43 -12.47 -10.15
N TYR A 115 5.52 -13.20 -9.88
CA TYR A 115 6.73 -12.67 -9.26
C TYR A 115 7.96 -12.93 -10.15
N PRO A 116 9.04 -12.15 -10.00
CA PRO A 116 10.28 -12.41 -10.73
C PRO A 116 10.82 -13.82 -10.51
N GLU A 117 11.42 -14.42 -11.55
CA GLU A 117 12.04 -15.75 -11.45
C GLU A 117 13.08 -15.80 -10.32
N GLY A 118 13.02 -16.84 -9.49
CA GLY A 118 13.90 -16.98 -8.32
C GLY A 118 13.65 -15.94 -7.21
N PHE A 119 12.47 -15.32 -7.17
CA PHE A 119 12.11 -14.37 -6.12
C PHE A 119 11.99 -15.06 -4.75
N PHE A 120 11.25 -16.17 -4.66
CA PHE A 120 11.00 -16.92 -3.42
C PHE A 120 12.20 -17.78 -2.99
N SER A 121 12.30 -18.00 -1.69
CA SER A 121 13.35 -18.82 -1.06
C SER A 121 12.86 -20.25 -0.91
N GLY A 122 13.72 -21.23 -1.19
CA GLY A 122 13.40 -22.65 -0.96
C GLY A 122 12.76 -23.39 -2.13
N ASP A 123 12.95 -22.91 -3.36
CA ASP A 123 12.64 -23.66 -4.60
C ASP A 123 13.75 -24.69 -4.93
N HIS A 124 14.20 -25.43 -3.91
CA HIS A 124 15.15 -26.55 -4.03
C HIS A 124 14.53 -27.83 -3.50
#